data_AF-A0A7Y5SF12-F1
#
_entry.id   AF-A0A7Y5SF12-F1
#
_cell.length_a   1.000
_cell.length_b   1.000
_cell.length_c   1.000
_cell.angle_alpha   90.00
_cell.angle_beta   90.00
_cell.angle_gamma   90.00
#
_symmetry.space_group_name_H-M   'P 1'
#
loop_
_entity.id
_entity.type
_entity.pdbx_description
1 polymer ?
#
loop_
_entity_poly.entity_id
_entity_poly.type
_entity_poly.pdbx_seq_one_letter_code
_entity_poly.pdbx_strand_id
1 'polypeptide(L)' 'MTSVRGVFAAGDMERGQSLVVWAIAQGRAAARGIDRYLMGETLLP' A
#
# COMPACT_ATOMS: atom_id res chain seq x y z
N MET A 1 -4.63 2.91 -2.09
CA MET A 1 -4.51 2.87 -3.58
C MET A 1 -4.91 4.22 -4.13
N THR A 2 -4.23 4.75 -5.14
CA THR A 2 -4.52 6.10 -5.65
C THR A 2 -5.52 6.08 -6.82
N SER A 3 -5.94 7.26 -7.27
CA SER A 3 -6.75 7.42 -8.48
C SER A 3 -5.98 7.16 -9.79
N VAL A 4 -4.64 7.12 -9.74
CA VAL A 4 -3.81 6.85 -10.91
C VAL A 4 -3.47 5.36 -10.94
N ARG A 5 -3.82 4.70 -12.04
CA ARG A 5 -3.55 3.26 -12.23
C ARG A 5 -2.06 2.96 -12.11
N GLY A 6 -1.70 1.96 -11.32
CA GLY A 6 -0.31 1.55 -11.09
C GLY A 6 0.47 2.43 -10.12
N VAL A 7 -0.14 3.49 -9.57
CA VAL A 7 0.47 4.34 -8.54
C VAL A 7 -0.14 4.03 -7.18
N PHE A 8 0.73 3.76 -6.21
CA PHE A 8 0.37 3.35 -4.86
C PHE A 8 0.96 4.34 -3.85
N ALA A 9 0.24 4.56 -2.76
CA ALA A 9 0.65 5.41 -1.65
C ALA A 9 0.32 4.70 -0.33
N ALA A 10 1.09 4.99 0.71
CA ALA A 10 0.93 4.44 2.05
C ALA A 10 1.48 5.42 3.09
N GLY A 11 1.18 5.16 4.37
CA GLY A 11 1.64 5.98 5.49
C GLY A 11 1.01 7.37 5.48
N ASP A 12 1.78 8.36 5.97
CA ASP A 12 1.27 9.72 6.20
C ASP A 12 0.86 10.44 4.91
N MET A 13 1.35 10.03 3.74
CA MET A 13 0.88 10.53 2.44
C MET A 13 -0.57 10.12 2.13
N GLU A 14 -1.03 8.99 2.68
CA GLU A 14 -2.40 8.50 2.47
C GLU A 14 -3.34 8.89 3.62
N ARG A 15 -2.84 8.89 4.86
CA ARG A 15 -3.65 9.11 6.07
C ARG A 15 -3.50 10.51 6.68
N GLY A 16 -2.41 11.22 6.42
CA GLY A 16 -1.95 12.35 7.23
C GLY A 16 -1.11 11.89 8.44
N GLN A 17 -0.64 12.84 9.25
CA GLN A 17 0.19 12.54 10.44
C GLN A 17 -0.44 11.45 11.32
N SER A 18 0.32 10.39 11.57
CA SER A 18 -0.17 9.20 12.27
C SER A 18 0.95 8.49 13.03
N LEU A 19 0.65 7.32 13.57
CA LEU A 19 1.61 6.45 14.25
C LEU A 19 2.39 5.59 13.23
N VAL A 20 3.65 5.31 13.54
CA VAL A 20 4.53 4.44 12.72
C VAL A 20 3.90 3.06 12.46
N VAL A 21 3.20 2.49 13.43
CA VAL A 21 2.53 1.19 13.25
C VAL A 21 1.47 1.22 12.14
N TRP A 22 0.81 2.35 11.93
CA TRP A 22 -0.13 2.52 10.83
C TRP A 22 0.59 2.61 9.50
N ALA A 23 1.71 3.33 9.43
CA ALA A 23 2.54 3.37 8.23
C ALA A 23 3.05 1.97 7.86
N ILE A 24 3.43 1.13 8.84
CA ILE A 24 3.82 -0.26 8.60
C ILE A 24 2.63 -1.08 8.05
N ALA A 25 1.46 -1.00 8.67
CA ALA A 25 0.28 -1.73 8.22
C ALA A 25 -0.14 -1.32 6.79
N GLN A 26 -0.14 -0.02 6.50
CA GLN A 26 -0.44 0.52 5.17
C GLN A 26 0.63 0.15 4.15
N GLY A 27 1.91 0.17 4.54
CA GLY A 27 3.01 -0.26 3.69
C GLY A 27 2.86 -1.73 3.25
N ARG A 28 2.45 -2.62 4.16
CA ARG A 28 2.15 -4.03 3.83
C ARG A 28 0.97 -4.15 2.88
N ALA A 29 -0.10 -3.40 3.12
CA ALA A 29 -1.26 -3.37 2.22
C ALA A 29 -0.90 -2.85 0.81
N ALA A 30 -0.05 -1.83 0.72
CA ALA A 30 0.46 -1.31 -0.55
C ALA A 30 1.33 -2.35 -1.25
N ALA A 31 2.25 -3.02 -0.55
CA ALA A 31 3.07 -4.09 -1.11
C ALA A 31 2.21 -5.23 -1.69
N ARG A 32 1.18 -5.69 -0.97
CA ARG A 32 0.22 -6.69 -1.46
C ARG A 32 -0.53 -6.21 -2.71
N GLY A 33 -0.91 -4.93 -2.75
CA GLY A 33 -1.55 -4.32 -3.91
C GLY A 33 -0.64 -4.24 -5.14
N ILE A 34 0.63 -3.87 -4.93
CA ILE A 34 1.67 -3.79 -5.97
C ILE A 34 1.96 -5.19 -6.51
N ASP A 35 2.17 -6.16 -5.63
CA ASP A 35 2.47 -7.54 -6.01
C ASP A 35 1.36 -8.14 -6.87
N ARG A 36 0.10 -8.03 -6.42
CA ARG A 36 -1.06 -8.46 -7.22
C ARG A 36 -1.17 -7.73 -8.55
N TYR A 37 -0.85 -6.43 -8.58
CA TYR A 37 -0.92 -5.64 -9.81
C TYR A 37 0.11 -6.10 -10.85
N LEU A 38 1.32 -6.44 -10.41
CA LEU A 38 2.41 -6.87 -11.28
C LEU A 38 2.31 -8.36 -11.65
N MET A 39 1.91 -9.20 -10.71
CA MET A 39 1.95 -10.65 -10.82
C MET A 39 0.60 -11.28 -11.17
N GLY A 40 -0.51 -10.54 -11.03
CA GLY A 40 -1.88 -11.03 -11.23
C GLY A 40 -2.49 -11.71 -9.98
N GLU A 41 -1.65 -12.26 -9.11
CA GLU A 41 -1.99 -12.85 -7.83
C GLU A 41 -0.99 -12.43 -6.74
N THR A 42 -1.26 -12.71 -5.48
CA THR A 42 -0.33 -12.35 -4.39
C THR A 42 -0.43 -13.34 -3.24
N LEU A 43 0.72 -13.71 -2.69
CA LEU A 43 0.84 -14.49 -1.46
C LEU A 43 1.23 -13.60 -0.26
N LEU A 44 1.36 -12.29 -0.48
CA LEU A 44 1.66 -11.36 0.59
C LEU A 44 0.43 -11.18 1.50
N PRO A 45 0.63 -11.11 2.83
CA PRO A 45 -0.44 -10.91 3.79
C PRO A 45 -1.10 -9.54 3.67
#